data_AF-A0A3B9ISW3-F1
#
_entry.id   AF-A0A3B9ISW3-F1
#
_cell.length_a   1.000
_cell.length_b   1.000
_cell.length_c   1.000
_cell.angle_alpha   90.00
_cell.angle_beta   90.00
_cell.angle_gamma   90.00
#
_symmetry.space_group_name_H-M   'P 1'
#
loop_
_entity.id
_entity.type
_entity.pdbx_description
1 polymer ?
#
loop_
_entity_poly.entity_id
_entity_poly.type
_entity_poly.pdbx_seq_one_letter_code
_entity_poly.pdbx_strand_id
1 'polypeptide(L)'
;MTTGDGAMTAMTRIDGAGMVQATPAPDVETAALLGADALAFLSGLERRFGARRRELLVARTARAVRIATGAEPLDFPAETAAIRAADWRVRPAPADLVDR
;
A
#
# COMPACT_ATOMS: atom_id res chain seq x y z
N MET A 1 30.25 2.50 27.89
CA MET A 1 28.82 2.15 28.02
C MET A 1 28.05 3.42 27.70
N THR A 2 27.71 3.64 26.44
CA THR A 2 26.97 4.82 25.97
C THR A 2 25.71 4.33 25.27
N THR A 3 24.57 4.58 25.89
CA THR A 3 23.24 4.32 25.35
C THR A 3 22.79 5.52 24.54
N GLY A 4 22.41 5.27 23.28
CA GLY A 4 21.29 5.84 22.52
C GLY A 4 21.22 7.34 22.28
N ASP A 5 21.09 7.74 21.00
CA ASP A 5 20.09 8.76 20.65
C ASP A 5 19.63 8.67 19.17
N GLY A 6 18.31 8.62 19.01
CA GLY A 6 17.52 9.15 17.90
C GLY A 6 17.92 8.88 16.45
N ALA A 7 17.40 7.78 15.88
CA ALA A 7 17.02 7.78 14.47
C ALA A 7 15.91 8.83 14.27
N MET A 8 16.30 10.07 13.93
CA MET A 8 15.35 11.14 13.61
C MET A 8 14.59 10.81 12.32
N THR A 9 13.31 10.52 12.51
CA THR A 9 12.20 10.73 11.57
C THR A 9 12.45 11.83 10.54
N ALA A 10 12.60 11.46 9.27
CA ALA A 10 12.40 12.39 8.15
C ALA A 10 10.95 12.26 7.67
N MET A 11 10.05 12.92 8.39
CA MET A 11 8.67 13.14 7.94
C MET A 11 8.71 14.17 6.80
N THR A 12 8.31 13.74 5.60
CA THR A 12 8.25 14.55 4.39
C THR A 12 7.42 15.83 4.63
N ARG A 13 8.07 17.00 4.57
CA ARG A 13 7.39 18.28 4.35
C ARG A 13 7.75 18.76 2.94
N ILE A 14 6.74 18.86 2.08
CA ILE A 14 6.85 19.52 0.78
C ILE A 14 6.62 21.01 1.02
N ASP A 15 7.68 21.81 1.06
CA ASP A 15 7.55 23.27 1.03
C ASP A 15 7.70 23.78 -0.42
N GLY A 16 6.83 24.72 -0.79
CA GLY A 16 6.57 25.21 -2.14
C GLY A 16 7.62 26.16 -2.73
N ALA A 17 8.91 25.85 -2.59
CA ALA A 17 9.99 26.51 -3.32
C ALA A 17 10.77 25.43 -4.07
N GLY A 18 10.83 25.53 -5.41
CA GLY A 18 11.42 24.56 -6.35
C GLY A 18 12.92 24.30 -6.23
N MET A 19 13.40 24.01 -5.03
CA MET A 19 14.73 23.49 -4.75
C MET A 19 14.69 21.97 -4.82
N VAL A 20 15.26 21.41 -5.88
CA VAL A 20 15.55 19.97 -5.96
C VAL A 20 16.59 19.66 -4.88
N GLN A 21 16.14 19.17 -3.72
CA GLN A 21 17.05 18.58 -2.75
C GLN A 21 17.62 17.30 -3.38
N ALA A 22 18.91 17.31 -3.70
CA ALA A 22 19.61 16.11 -4.14
C ALA A 22 19.49 15.09 -3.02
N THR A 23 18.76 14.00 -3.27
CA THR A 23 18.73 12.88 -2.34
C THR A 23 20.17 12.36 -2.23
N PRO A 24 20.73 12.22 -1.02
CA PRO A 24 22.06 11.65 -0.86
C PRO A 24 22.11 10.29 -1.54
N ALA A 25 23.26 9.95 -2.15
CA ALA A 25 23.42 8.68 -2.81
C ALA A 25 23.05 7.55 -1.83
N PRO A 26 22.27 6.54 -2.27
CA PRO A 26 21.92 5.43 -1.40
C PRO A 26 23.18 4.73 -0.89
N ASP A 27 23.13 4.21 0.33
CA ASP A 27 24.16 3.29 0.82
C ASP A 27 24.22 2.03 -0.06
N VAL A 28 25.28 1.23 0.12
CA VAL A 28 25.56 0.06 -0.72
C VAL A 28 24.39 -0.95 -0.72
N GLU A 29 23.73 -1.14 0.43
CA GLU A 29 22.64 -2.10 0.56
C GLU A 29 21.38 -1.58 -0.14
N THR A 30 21.04 -0.31 0.05
CA THR A 30 19.94 0.35 -0.64
C THR A 30 20.16 0.38 -2.16
N ALA A 31 21.38 0.66 -2.62
CA ALA A 31 21.72 0.68 -4.04
C ALA A 31 21.61 -0.70 -4.70
N ALA A 32 21.94 -1.77 -3.96
CA ALA A 32 21.80 -3.15 -4.43
C ALA A 32 20.32 -3.55 -4.57
N LEU A 33 19.45 -3.09 -3.66
CA LEU A 33 18.01 -3.38 -3.70
C LEU A 33 17.26 -2.50 -4.72
N LEU A 34 17.57 -1.20 -4.76
CA LEU A 34 16.93 -0.20 -5.61
C LEU A 34 17.77 0.11 -6.85
N GLY A 35 18.24 -0.95 -7.51
CA GLY A 35 18.87 -0.84 -8.83
C GLY A 35 17.92 -0.23 -9.87
N ALA A 36 18.48 0.15 -11.03
CA ALA A 36 17.73 0.83 -12.09
C ALA A 36 16.46 0.07 -12.52
N ASP A 37 16.55 -1.24 -12.70
CA ASP A 37 15.41 -2.07 -13.12
C ASP A 37 14.31 -2.13 -12.03
N ALA A 38 14.71 -2.22 -10.76
CA ALA A 38 13.77 -2.20 -9.63
C ALA A 38 13.03 -0.86 -9.56
N LEU A 39 13.75 0.26 -9.70
CA LEU A 39 13.15 1.60 -9.73
C LEU A 39 12.23 1.80 -10.93
N ALA A 40 12.62 1.30 -12.11
CA ALA A 40 11.79 1.34 -13.31
C ALA A 40 10.48 0.55 -13.12
N PHE A 41 10.59 -0.65 -12.53
CA PHE A 41 9.45 -1.50 -12.20
C PHE A 41 8.51 -0.84 -11.19
N LEU A 42 9.04 -0.37 -10.05
CA LEU A 42 8.25 0.30 -9.01
C LEU A 42 7.54 1.55 -9.54
N SER A 43 8.25 2.37 -10.32
CA SER A 43 7.67 3.55 -10.95
C SER A 43 6.57 3.17 -11.95
N GLY A 44 6.72 2.05 -12.66
CA GLY A 44 5.69 1.48 -13.51
C GLY A 44 4.44 1.07 -12.74
N LEU A 45 4.60 0.41 -11.59
CA LEU A 45 3.49 0.04 -10.71
C LEU A 45 2.76 1.28 -10.16
N GLU A 46 3.49 2.29 -9.68
CA GLU A 46 2.87 3.52 -9.16
C GLU A 46 2.09 4.26 -10.25
N ARG A 47 2.66 4.40 -11.46
CA ARG A 47 1.94 5.02 -12.58
C ARG A 47 0.66 4.25 -12.95
N ARG A 48 0.72 2.93 -12.94
CA ARG A 48 -0.43 2.08 -13.34
C ARG A 48 -1.52 1.99 -12.26
N PHE A 49 -1.14 1.89 -10.99
CA PHE A 49 -2.06 1.54 -9.89
C PHE A 49 -2.21 2.61 -8.81
N GLY A 50 -1.31 3.60 -8.76
CA GLY A 50 -1.27 4.61 -7.70
C GLY A 50 -2.53 5.46 -7.60
N ALA A 51 -3.13 5.84 -8.74
CA ALA A 51 -4.38 6.59 -8.78
C ALA A 51 -5.52 5.80 -8.09
N ARG A 52 -5.73 4.55 -8.50
CA ARG A 52 -6.76 3.68 -7.92
C ARG A 52 -6.51 3.40 -6.43
N ARG A 53 -5.25 3.20 -6.02
CA ARG A 53 -4.91 3.04 -4.59
C ARG A 53 -5.38 4.24 -3.77
N ARG A 54 -5.11 5.47 -4.23
CA ARG A 54 -5.52 6.69 -3.52
C ARG A 54 -7.04 6.82 -3.43
N GLU A 55 -7.77 6.55 -4.51
CA GLU A 55 -9.24 6.53 -4.50
C GLU A 55 -9.80 5.56 -3.45
N LEU A 56 -9.24 4.36 -3.36
CA LEU A 56 -9.67 3.33 -2.40
C LEU A 56 -9.37 3.74 -0.96
N LEU A 57 -8.26 4.44 -0.70
CA LEU A 57 -7.95 4.97 0.63
C LEU A 57 -8.95 6.05 1.06
N VAL A 58 -9.35 6.94 0.15
CA VAL A 58 -10.41 7.93 0.41
C VAL A 58 -11.74 7.23 0.69
N ALA A 59 -12.11 6.25 -0.14
CA ALA A 59 -13.33 5.48 0.03
C ALA A 59 -13.37 4.73 1.37
N ARG A 60 -12.21 4.21 1.84
CA ARG A 60 -12.07 3.57 3.15
C ARG A 60 -12.39 4.53 4.28
N THR A 61 -11.83 5.74 4.26
CA THR A 61 -12.10 6.76 5.29
C THR A 61 -13.58 7.16 5.28
N ALA A 62 -14.16 7.38 4.10
CA ALA A 62 -15.58 7.70 3.98
C ALA A 62 -16.49 6.59 4.54
N ARG A 63 -16.15 5.32 4.27
CA ARG A 63 -16.89 4.18 4.81
C ARG A 63 -16.77 4.08 6.33
N ALA A 64 -15.57 4.31 6.87
CA ALA A 64 -15.36 4.29 8.33
C ALA A 64 -16.26 5.30 9.05
N VAL A 65 -16.43 6.51 8.48
CA VAL A 65 -17.35 7.52 9.02
C VAL A 65 -18.79 7.01 9.02
N ARG A 66 -19.28 6.45 7.90
CA ARG A 66 -20.67 5.94 7.83
C ARG A 66 -20.95 4.84 8.84
N ILE A 67 -19.98 3.94 9.05
CA ILE A 67 -20.10 2.89 10.07
C ILE A 67 -20.15 3.51 11.47
N ALA A 68 -19.24 4.45 11.78
CA ALA A 68 -19.15 5.07 13.09
C ALA A 68 -20.40 5.89 13.46
N THR A 69 -21.06 6.51 12.47
CA THR A 69 -22.30 7.27 12.69
C THR A 69 -23.56 6.40 12.65
N GLY A 70 -23.44 5.09 12.38
CA GLY A 70 -24.57 4.18 12.18
C GLY A 70 -25.32 4.38 10.86
N ALA A 71 -24.79 5.21 9.94
CA ALA A 71 -25.37 5.44 8.62
C ALA A 71 -25.18 4.25 7.66
N GLU A 72 -24.28 3.31 7.96
CA GLU A 72 -24.10 2.05 7.25
C GLU A 72 -24.18 0.88 8.25
N PRO A 73 -25.14 -0.05 8.10
CA PRO A 73 -25.24 -1.20 8.98
C PRO A 73 -24.12 -2.21 8.70
N LEU A 74 -23.69 -2.91 9.75
CA LEU A 74 -22.74 -4.02 9.64
C LEU A 74 -23.50 -5.31 9.31
N ASP A 75 -23.69 -5.57 8.03
CA ASP A 75 -24.30 -6.80 7.51
C ASP A 75 -23.66 -7.21 6.16
N PHE A 76 -24.00 -8.40 5.67
CA PHE A 76 -23.54 -8.89 4.38
C PHE A 76 -24.18 -8.10 3.21
N PRO A 77 -23.37 -7.56 2.29
CA PRO A 77 -23.92 -6.83 1.15
C PRO A 77 -24.80 -7.72 0.27
N ALA A 78 -25.97 -7.22 -0.09
CA ALA A 78 -26.94 -7.93 -0.92
C ALA A 78 -26.43 -8.10 -2.36
N GLU A 79 -25.70 -7.12 -2.88
CA GLU A 79 -25.18 -7.12 -4.25
C GLU A 79 -24.22 -8.28 -4.55
N THR A 80 -23.62 -8.89 -3.52
CA THR A 80 -22.66 -10.01 -3.65
C THR A 80 -23.22 -11.34 -3.14
N ALA A 81 -24.52 -11.41 -2.82
CA ALA A 81 -25.16 -12.63 -2.32
C ALA A 81 -25.03 -13.81 -3.29
N ALA A 82 -25.18 -13.56 -4.59
CA ALA A 82 -25.04 -14.59 -5.62
C ALA A 82 -23.63 -15.22 -5.66
N ILE A 83 -22.58 -14.44 -5.40
CA ILE A 83 -21.20 -14.95 -5.35
C ILE A 83 -21.02 -15.86 -4.13
N ARG A 84 -21.61 -15.51 -2.99
CA ARG A 84 -21.56 -16.33 -1.76
C ARG A 84 -22.34 -17.64 -1.89
N ALA A 85 -23.41 -17.64 -2.68
CA ALA A 85 -24.27 -18.80 -2.89
C ALA A 85 -23.79 -19.75 -3.99
N ALA A 86 -22.83 -19.34 -4.82
CA ALA A 86 -22.31 -20.14 -5.93
C ALA A 86 -21.28 -21.18 -5.46
N ASP A 87 -21.25 -22.35 -6.12
CA ASP A 87 -20.17 -23.34 -5.95
C ASP A 87 -18.98 -22.96 -6.83
N TRP A 88 -17.99 -22.30 -6.24
CA TRP A 88 -16.75 -21.93 -6.89
C TRP A 88 -15.54 -22.22 -6.02
N ARG A 89 -14.37 -22.39 -6.66
CA ARG A 89 -13.09 -22.55 -5.97
C ARG A 89 -12.05 -21.63 -6.61
N VAL A 90 -11.10 -21.16 -5.80
CA VAL A 90 -9.90 -20.47 -6.30
C VAL A 90 -9.07 -21.42 -7.16
N ARG A 91 -8.13 -20.86 -7.94
CA ARG A 91 -7.15 -21.70 -8.66
C ARG A 91 -6.32 -22.53 -7.66
N PRO A 92 -5.89 -23.75 -8.04
CA PRO A 92 -5.05 -24.59 -7.19
C PRO A 92 -3.81 -23.85 -6.69
N ALA A 93 -3.45 -24.10 -5.43
CA ALA A 93 -2.19 -23.61 -4.88
C ALA A 93 -0.99 -24.29 -5.57
N PRO A 94 0.15 -23.60 -5.71
CA PRO A 94 1.39 -24.25 -6.11
C PRO A 94 1.83 -25.26 -5.03
N ALA A 95 2.62 -26.27 -5.42
CA ALA A 95 2.93 -27.43 -4.60
C ALA A 95 3.62 -27.09 -3.27
N ASP A 96 4.47 -26.06 -3.29
CA ASP A 96 5.17 -25.50 -2.14
C ASP A 96 4.25 -24.80 -1.13
N LEU A 97 2.98 -24.57 -1.47
CA LEU A 97 1.99 -23.90 -0.63
C LEU A 97 0.80 -24.80 -0.24
N VAL A 98 0.87 -26.11 -0.51
CA VAL A 98 -0.20 -27.08 -0.18
C VAL A 98 -0.17 -27.45 1.30
N ASP A 99 1.03 -27.58 1.87
CA ASP A 99 1.27 -27.79 3.30
C ASP A 99 2.03 -26.56 3.82
N ARG A 100 1.45 -25.84 4.80
CA ARG A 100 1.86 -24.49 5.21
C ARG A 100 2.12 -24.39 6.70
#